data_AF-X0XII6-F1
#
_entry.id   AF-X0XII6-F1
#
_cell.length_a   1.000
_cell.length_b   1.000
_cell.length_c   1.000
_cell.angle_alpha   90.00
_cell.angle_beta   90.00
_cell.angle_gamma   90.00
#
_symmetry.space_group_name_H-M   'P 1'
#
loop_
_entity.id
_entity.type
_entity.pdbx_description
1 polymer ?
#
loop_
_entity_poly.entity_id
_entity_poly.type
_entity_poly.pdbx_seq_one_letter_code
_entity_poly.pdbx_strand_id
1 'polypeptide(L)' 'MGWISPTGFVDPNNNWTDEPLAYDEDTGTHALGPSIGVGAWTSFLELTHSAISCNKVRICATGGPTYSK' A
#
# COMPACT_ATOMS: atom_id res chain seq x y z
N MET A 1 -8.73 -5.40 -21.48
CA MET A 1 -8.11 -4.44 -20.54
C MET A 1 -8.45 -4.88 -19.12
N GLY A 2 -7.47 -4.88 -18.22
CA GLY A 2 -7.59 -5.43 -16.86
C GLY A 2 -7.14 -4.42 -15.78
N TRP A 3 -6.77 -4.93 -14.61
CA TRP A 3 -6.14 -4.15 -13.54
C TRP A 3 -4.74 -3.69 -13.96
N ILE A 4 -4.33 -2.49 -13.54
CA ILE A 4 -3.01 -1.92 -13.86
C ILE A 4 -2.28 -1.62 -12.55
N SER A 5 -1.12 -2.28 -12.40
CA SER A 5 0.03 -2.00 -11.51
C SER A 5 0.40 -0.53 -11.32
N PRO A 6 0.60 0.01 -10.10
CA PRO A 6 1.65 1.02 -9.92
C PRO A 6 3.00 0.53 -10.47
N THR A 7 3.89 1.47 -10.81
CA THR A 7 5.22 1.17 -11.37
C THR A 7 6.35 1.69 -10.50
N GLY A 8 6.04 2.35 -9.39
CA GLY A 8 7.02 2.89 -8.47
C GLY A 8 6.40 3.37 -7.17
N PHE A 9 7.23 3.93 -6.30
CA PHE A 9 6.81 4.46 -5.01
C PHE A 9 7.60 5.70 -4.61
N VAL A 10 7.04 6.46 -3.68
CA VAL A 10 7.74 7.45 -2.88
C VAL A 10 7.43 7.15 -1.42
N ASP A 11 8.47 6.92 -0.62
CA ASP A 11 8.37 6.85 0.84
C ASP A 11 9.10 8.05 1.45
N PRO A 12 8.41 9.18 1.71
CA PRO A 12 9.05 10.42 2.10
C PRO A 12 9.80 10.35 3.43
N ASN A 13 9.42 9.41 4.31
CA ASN A 13 9.99 9.29 5.64
C ASN A 13 10.77 7.98 5.83
N ASN A 14 10.89 7.16 4.79
CA ASN A 14 11.63 5.89 4.79
C ASN A 14 11.20 4.95 5.95
N ASN A 15 9.89 4.92 6.22
CA ASN A 15 9.27 4.16 7.31
C ASN A 15 8.49 2.93 6.82
N TRP A 16 8.34 2.77 5.51
CA TRP A 16 7.86 1.56 4.89
C TRP A 16 9.05 0.69 4.51
N THR A 17 8.82 -0.62 4.45
CA THR A 17 9.82 -1.57 3.95
C THR A 17 9.18 -2.49 2.93
N ASP A 18 10.02 -3.00 2.02
CA ASP A 18 9.61 -3.89 0.93
C ASP A 18 8.55 -3.26 0.02
N GLU A 19 8.69 -1.96 -0.25
CA GLU A 19 7.73 -1.14 -1.01
C GLU A 19 7.38 -1.72 -2.40
N PRO A 20 8.30 -2.34 -3.16
CA PRO A 20 7.95 -3.02 -4.40
C PRO A 20 6.90 -4.12 -4.26
N LEU A 21 6.80 -4.75 -3.08
CA LEU A 21 5.81 -5.80 -2.81
C LEU A 21 4.39 -5.24 -2.66
N ALA A 22 4.20 -3.92 -2.62
CA ALA A 22 2.86 -3.31 -2.63
C ALA A 22 2.19 -3.32 -4.02
N TYR A 23 2.95 -3.59 -5.08
CA TYR A 23 2.49 -3.51 -6.47
C TYR A 23 3.10 -4.59 -7.38
N ASP A 24 3.53 -5.72 -6.81
CA ASP A 24 4.14 -6.86 -7.51
C ASP A 24 3.11 -7.86 -8.10
N GLU A 25 1.81 -7.58 -7.95
CA GLU A 25 0.67 -8.45 -8.33
C GLU A 25 0.58 -9.77 -7.54
N ASP A 26 1.40 -9.97 -6.51
CA ASP A 26 1.33 -11.13 -5.62
C ASP A 26 0.61 -10.76 -4.32
N THR A 27 -0.58 -11.32 -4.10
CA THR A 27 -1.35 -11.08 -2.87
C THR A 27 -0.83 -11.83 -1.64
N GLY A 28 0.19 -12.68 -1.81
CA GLY A 28 0.87 -13.39 -0.72
C GLY A 28 2.02 -12.59 -0.09
N THR A 29 2.55 -11.60 -0.81
CA THR A 29 3.58 -10.66 -0.36
C THR A 29 2.93 -9.31 -0.02
N HIS A 30 3.64 -8.47 0.74
CA HIS A 30 3.16 -7.12 1.08
C HIS A 30 4.30 -6.23 1.56
N ALA A 31 4.18 -4.94 1.30
CA ALA A 31 4.98 -3.93 1.98
C ALA A 31 4.53 -3.80 3.45
N LEU A 32 5.46 -3.45 4.33
CA LEU A 32 5.21 -3.28 5.76
C LEU A 32 5.26 -1.80 6.11
N GLY A 33 4.16 -1.31 6.70
CA GLY A 33 4.08 0.04 7.25
C GLY A 33 4.43 0.09 8.74
N PRO A 34 4.65 1.29 9.30
CA PRO A 34 4.89 1.45 10.72
C PRO A 34 3.67 1.01 11.55
N SER A 35 3.90 0.56 12.79
CA SER A 35 2.81 0.28 13.73
C SER A 35 2.01 1.56 14.01
N ILE A 36 0.70 1.51 13.78
CA ILE A 36 -0.19 2.67 13.89
C ILE A 36 -1.01 2.58 15.17
N GLY A 37 -0.96 3.62 16.00
CA GLY A 37 -1.89 3.78 17.12
C GLY A 37 -3.29 4.15 16.65
N VAL A 38 -4.33 3.68 17.35
CA VAL A 38 -5.74 3.99 17.01
C VAL A 38 -5.95 5.51 16.92
N GLY A 39 -6.45 5.98 15.77
CA GLY A 39 -6.76 7.39 15.54
C GLY A 39 -5.56 8.27 15.15
N ALA A 40 -4.36 7.70 15.00
CA ALA A 40 -3.18 8.43 14.53
C ALA A 40 -3.01 8.31 13.01
N TRP A 41 -2.62 9.43 12.37
CA TRP A 41 -1.98 9.39 11.06
C TRP A 41 -0.49 9.14 11.22
N THR A 42 0.10 8.37 10.32
CA THR A 42 1.54 8.07 10.31
C THR A 42 2.17 8.46 8.98
N SER A 43 3.44 8.07 8.80
CA SER A 43 4.08 7.99 7.48
C SER A 43 3.18 7.29 6.46
N PHE A 44 3.21 7.75 5.22
CA PHE A 44 2.47 7.17 4.10
C PHE A 44 3.43 6.63 3.04
N LEU A 45 2.94 5.64 2.29
CA LEU A 45 3.58 5.15 1.07
C LEU A 45 2.77 5.65 -0.13
N GLU A 46 3.38 6.46 -0.97
CA GLU A 46 2.77 6.92 -2.22
C GLU A 46 3.13 5.96 -3.35
N LEU A 47 2.14 5.35 -3.98
CA LEU A 47 2.35 4.49 -5.15
C LEU A 47 2.18 5.31 -6.44
N THR A 48 3.15 5.23 -7.35
CA THR A 48 3.22 6.07 -8.55
C THR A 48 2.97 5.26 -9.81
N HIS A 49 2.28 5.88 -10.76
CA HIS A 49 2.05 5.34 -12.10
C HIS A 49 1.62 6.47 -13.04
N SER A 50 1.85 6.31 -14.35
CA SER A 50 1.46 7.27 -15.40
C SER A 50 -0.03 7.64 -15.32
N ALA A 51 -0.43 8.85 -15.71
CA ALA A 51 -1.85 9.19 -15.66
C ALA A 51 -2.71 8.26 -16.54
N ILE A 52 -3.79 7.69 -15.99
CA ILE A 52 -4.80 6.89 -16.72
C ILE A 52 -6.22 7.30 -16.34
N SER A 53 -7.16 7.00 -17.23
CA SER A 53 -8.59 6.98 -16.89
C SER A 53 -8.97 5.61 -16.35
N CYS A 54 -9.48 5.57 -15.13
CA CYS A 54 -10.02 4.34 -14.52
C CYS A 54 -11.40 4.62 -13.93
N ASN A 55 -12.21 3.57 -13.77
CA ASN A 55 -13.51 3.65 -13.10
C ASN A 55 -13.48 3.01 -11.70
N LYS A 56 -12.37 2.36 -11.32
CA LYS A 56 -12.20 1.63 -10.07
C LYS A 56 -10.73 1.64 -9.63
N VAL A 57 -10.54 1.60 -8.31
CA VAL A 57 -9.25 1.38 -7.64
C VAL A 57 -9.41 0.13 -6.75
N ARG A 58 -8.37 -0.72 -6.71
CA ARG A 58 -8.33 -1.92 -5.87
C ARG A 58 -7.07 -1.88 -5.01
N ILE A 59 -7.23 -2.16 -3.72
CA ILE A 59 -6.14 -2.22 -2.75
C ILE A 59 -6.21 -3.58 -2.05
N CYS A 60 -5.08 -4.28 -2.00
CA CYS A 60 -4.90 -5.50 -1.23
C CYS A 60 -4.04 -5.15 0.00
N ALA A 61 -4.55 -5.38 1.21
CA ALA A 61 -3.83 -5.03 2.43
C ALA A 61 -4.05 -6.09 3.50
N THR A 62 -2.99 -6.42 4.24
CA THR A 62 -2.98 -7.37 5.36
C THR A 62 -2.97 -6.59 6.67
N GLY A 63 -4.15 -6.20 7.13
CA GLY A 63 -4.29 -5.36 8.33
C GLY A 63 -5.72 -5.35 8.85
N GLY A 64 -6.11 -6.45 9.50
CA GLY A 64 -7.35 -6.47 10.28
C GLY A 64 -7.08 -5.98 11.71
N PRO A 65 -7.94 -5.15 12.31
CA PRO A 65 -7.86 -4.89 13.75
C PRO A 65 -8.01 -6.21 14.52
N THR A 66 -6.99 -6.62 15.27
CA THR A 66 -7.13 -7.61 16.33
C THR A 66 -7.86 -6.96 17.49
N TYR A 67 -9.19 -7.08 17.51
CA TYR A 67 -10.00 -6.72 18.66
C TYR A 67 -9.84 -7.80 19.74
N SER A 68 -9.00 -7.60 20.74
CA SER A 68 -9.09 -8.32 22.02
C SER A 68 -10.02 -7.53 22.95
N LYS A 69 -11.14 -8.16 23.33
CA LYS A 69 -12.10 -7.64 24.31
C LYS A 69 -11.48 -7.37 25.67
#